data_AF-A0A939JMH4-F1
#
_entry.id   AF-A0A939JMH4-F1
#
_cell.length_a   1.000
_cell.length_b   1.000
_cell.length_c   1.000
_cell.angle_alpha   90.00
_cell.angle_beta   90.00
_cell.angle_gamma   90.00
#
_symmetry.space_group_name_H-M   'P 1'
#
loop_
_entity.id
_entity.type
_entity.pdbx_description
1 polymer ?
#
loop_
_entity_poly.entity_id
_entity_poly.type
_entity_poly.pdbx_seq_one_letter_code
_entity_poly.pdbx_strand_id
1 'polypeptide(L)'
;MRVEDTFYVVVTGDTLFKIATRFNTTVEQLQAWNHIPDPNHIEVGQQLLVAKSPSGFVPFPGAAWFKAKPNHPIISLMAVRLVEEGCSAYGPNGGQTQWDDEDRRSYSLWQQKLGFKGDDADGWPGEKSWDKLQVPFPQFE
;
A
#
# COMPACT_ATOMS: atom_id res chain seq x y z
N MET A 1 11.65 -15.57 -11.77
CA MET A 1 10.46 -16.39 -11.51
C MET A 1 9.31 -15.44 -11.29
N ARG A 2 8.30 -15.40 -12.18
CA ARG A 2 7.08 -14.61 -11.92
C ARG A 2 6.33 -15.33 -10.82
N VAL A 3 6.20 -14.70 -9.66
CA VAL A 3 5.29 -15.18 -8.62
C VAL A 3 3.91 -14.77 -9.12
N GLU A 4 3.04 -15.74 -9.37
CA GLU A 4 1.67 -15.51 -9.81
C GLU A 4 0.74 -15.34 -8.59
N ASP A 5 -0.43 -14.75 -8.80
CA ASP A 5 -1.45 -14.64 -7.77
C ASP A 5 -1.86 -16.03 -7.25
N THR A 6 -1.87 -16.20 -5.94
CA THR A 6 -2.20 -17.48 -5.27
C THR A 6 -3.52 -17.35 -4.52
N PHE A 7 -4.43 -18.30 -4.75
CA PHE A 7 -5.73 -18.34 -4.11
C PHE A 7 -5.86 -19.51 -3.12
N TYR A 8 -6.66 -19.30 -2.07
CA TYR A 8 -6.99 -20.28 -1.04
C TYR A 8 -8.50 -20.31 -0.81
N VAL A 9 -9.08 -21.51 -0.68
CA VAL A 9 -10.50 -21.69 -0.36
C VAL A 9 -10.64 -21.87 1.15
N VAL A 10 -11.40 -20.97 1.79
CA VAL A 10 -11.65 -20.99 3.24
C VAL A 10 -12.32 -22.31 3.63
N VAL A 11 -11.81 -22.95 4.68
CA VAL A 11 -12.39 -24.17 5.26
C VAL A 11 -12.91 -23.93 6.68
N THR A 12 -13.70 -24.88 7.18
CA THR A 12 -14.27 -24.81 8.53
C THR A 12 -13.17 -24.62 9.58
N GLY A 13 -13.31 -23.58 10.41
CA GLY A 13 -12.37 -23.25 11.51
C GLY A 13 -11.26 -22.27 11.14
N ASP A 14 -11.21 -21.82 9.89
CA ASP A 14 -10.33 -20.74 9.45
C ASP A 14 -10.73 -19.39 10.03
N THR A 15 -9.74 -18.51 10.12
CA THR A 15 -9.88 -17.08 10.43
C THR A 15 -8.88 -16.34 9.55
N LEU A 16 -9.11 -15.06 9.23
CA LEU A 16 -8.14 -14.29 8.47
C LEU A 16 -6.76 -14.28 9.13
N PHE A 17 -6.69 -14.26 10.46
CA PHE A 17 -5.41 -14.32 11.17
C PHE A 17 -4.63 -15.61 10.92
N LYS A 18 -5.29 -16.77 10.99
CA LYS A 18 -4.66 -18.07 10.71
C LYS A 18 -4.21 -18.18 9.25
N ILE A 19 -5.05 -17.71 8.33
CA ILE A 19 -4.74 -17.70 6.90
C ILE A 19 -3.55 -16.77 6.63
N ALA A 20 -3.57 -15.55 7.15
CA ALA A 20 -2.49 -14.58 6.99
C ALA A 20 -1.16 -15.15 7.48
N THR A 21 -1.17 -15.76 8.68
CA THR A 21 0.01 -16.42 9.25
C THR A 21 0.50 -17.56 8.37
N ARG A 22 -0.41 -18.41 7.85
CA ARG A 22 -0.07 -19.55 6.98
C ARG A 22 0.61 -19.12 5.69
N PHE A 23 0.19 -18.00 5.11
CA PHE A 23 0.72 -17.48 3.85
C PHE A 23 1.76 -16.37 4.03
N ASN A 24 2.25 -16.16 5.26
CA ASN A 24 3.26 -15.15 5.59
C ASN A 24 2.88 -13.74 5.09
N THR A 25 1.63 -13.35 5.32
CA THR A 25 1.04 -12.03 5.03
C THR A 25 0.35 -11.49 6.29
N THR A 26 -0.30 -10.32 6.21
CA THR A 26 -1.05 -9.74 7.35
C THR A 26 -2.55 -9.78 7.10
N VAL A 27 -3.33 -9.62 8.18
CA VAL A 27 -4.80 -9.55 8.08
C VAL A 27 -5.20 -8.35 7.23
N GLU A 28 -4.53 -7.21 7.42
CA GLU A 28 -4.76 -5.99 6.66
C GLU A 28 -4.55 -6.22 5.15
N GLN A 29 -3.44 -6.86 4.77
CA GLN A 29 -3.15 -7.19 3.37
C GLN A 29 -4.20 -8.14 2.78
N LEU A 30 -4.60 -9.19 3.50
CA LEU A 30 -5.67 -10.07 3.04
C LEU A 30 -7.00 -9.32 2.86
N GLN A 31 -7.35 -8.44 3.78
CA GLN A 31 -8.57 -7.63 3.67
C GLN A 31 -8.50 -6.71 2.45
N ALA A 32 -7.37 -6.07 2.20
CA ALA A 32 -7.21 -5.18 1.08
C ALA A 32 -7.29 -5.91 -0.26
N TRP A 33 -6.58 -7.03 -0.39
CA TRP A 33 -6.56 -7.86 -1.60
C TRP A 33 -7.93 -8.45 -1.94
N ASN A 34 -8.75 -8.76 -0.93
CA ASN A 34 -10.04 -9.43 -1.09
C ASN A 34 -11.24 -8.53 -0.84
N HIS A 35 -11.03 -7.24 -0.58
CA HIS A 35 -12.06 -6.26 -0.23
C HIS A 35 -12.96 -6.72 0.94
N ILE A 36 -12.37 -7.28 1.99
CA ILE A 36 -13.10 -7.77 3.17
C ILE A 36 -13.22 -6.62 4.19
N PRO A 37 -14.43 -6.07 4.42
CA PRO A 37 -14.62 -4.95 5.34
C PRO A 37 -14.53 -5.36 6.82
N ASP A 38 -15.03 -6.55 7.17
CA ASP A 38 -14.97 -7.09 8.54
C ASP A 38 -14.06 -8.34 8.56
N PRO A 39 -12.89 -8.29 9.22
CA PRO A 39 -11.95 -9.40 9.23
C PRO A 39 -12.44 -10.65 9.97
N ASN A 40 -13.50 -10.51 10.78
CA ASN A 40 -14.13 -11.61 11.50
C ASN A 40 -15.22 -12.31 10.68
N HIS A 41 -15.55 -11.78 9.50
CA HIS A 41 -16.60 -12.29 8.64
C HIS A 41 -16.02 -12.86 7.34
N ILE A 42 -15.69 -14.15 7.36
CA ILE A 42 -15.32 -14.93 6.17
C ILE A 42 -16.16 -16.20 6.10
N GLU A 43 -16.48 -16.66 4.89
CA GLU A 43 -17.38 -17.80 4.67
C GLU A 43 -16.62 -19.04 4.22
N VAL A 44 -17.04 -20.22 4.70
CA VAL A 44 -16.50 -21.49 4.21
C VAL A 44 -16.82 -21.63 2.71
N GLY A 45 -15.81 -21.99 1.91
CA GLY A 45 -15.92 -22.04 0.45
C GLY A 45 -15.57 -20.71 -0.25
N GLN A 46 -15.39 -19.61 0.49
CA GLN A 46 -14.91 -18.35 -0.07
C GLN A 46 -13.48 -18.50 -0.59
N GLN A 47 -13.23 -18.04 -1.81
CA GLN A 47 -11.88 -18.01 -2.39
C GLN A 47 -11.21 -16.67 -2.04
N LEU A 48 -10.03 -16.73 -1.42
CA LEU A 48 -9.23 -15.59 -1.01
C LEU A 48 -7.91 -15.55 -1.79
N LEU A 49 -7.55 -14.40 -2.33
CA LEU A 49 -6.20 -14.07 -2.77
C LEU A 49 -5.30 -13.98 -1.53
N VAL A 50 -4.34 -14.89 -1.41
CA VAL A 50 -3.46 -15.03 -0.23
C VAL A 50 -1.99 -14.75 -0.51
N ALA A 51 -1.61 -14.66 -1.78
CA ALA A 51 -0.37 -14.05 -2.19
C ALA A 51 -0.59 -13.33 -3.51
N LYS A 52 -0.28 -12.05 -3.54
CA LYS A 52 -0.34 -11.25 -4.76
C LYS A 52 1.03 -11.26 -5.43
N SER A 53 1.04 -11.53 -6.72
CA SER A 53 2.20 -11.33 -7.57
C SER A 53 2.78 -9.92 -7.34
N PRO A 54 4.10 -9.76 -7.13
CA PRO A 54 4.69 -8.44 -7.01
C PRO A 54 4.44 -7.71 -8.33
N SER A 55 3.61 -6.67 -8.26
CA SER A 55 3.07 -5.92 -9.39
C SER A 55 4.12 -5.08 -10.12
N GLY A 56 5.42 -5.30 -9.87
CA GLY A 56 6.50 -4.39 -10.26
C GLY A 56 6.58 -3.14 -9.37
N PHE A 57 5.71 -3.02 -8.37
CA PHE A 57 5.61 -1.86 -7.49
C PHE A 57 5.95 -2.22 -6.03
N VAL A 58 6.50 -1.25 -5.31
CA VAL A 58 6.88 -1.34 -3.90
C VAL A 58 5.63 -1.65 -3.06
N PRO A 59 5.61 -2.73 -2.26
CA PRO A 59 4.48 -3.03 -1.37
C PRO A 59 4.35 -1.95 -0.30
N PHE A 60 3.13 -1.71 0.18
CA PHE A 60 2.89 -0.72 1.23
C PHE A 60 3.70 -1.05 2.50
N PRO A 61 4.64 -0.19 2.93
CA PRO A 61 5.47 -0.46 4.12
C PRO A 61 4.71 -0.42 5.46
N GLY A 62 3.46 0.07 5.45
CA GLY A 62 2.62 0.25 6.63
C GLY A 62 2.52 1.70 7.09
N ALA A 63 1.34 2.11 7.57
CA ALA A 63 1.08 3.50 7.97
C ALA A 63 1.96 3.96 9.14
N ALA A 64 2.24 3.06 10.10
CA ALA A 64 3.12 3.34 11.23
C ALA A 64 4.55 3.66 10.78
N TRP A 65 5.03 3.02 9.71
CA TRP A 65 6.35 3.26 9.14
C TRP A 65 6.45 4.69 8.61
N PHE A 66 5.45 5.19 7.87
CA PHE A 66 5.42 6.59 7.43
C PHE A 66 5.30 7.56 8.60
N LYS A 67 4.44 7.27 9.58
CA LYS A 67 4.27 8.12 10.77
C LYS A 67 5.55 8.26 11.61
N ALA A 68 6.46 7.29 11.52
CA ALA A 68 7.79 7.36 12.12
C ALA A 68 8.78 8.28 11.37
N LYS A 69 8.36 8.89 10.25
CA LYS A 69 9.14 9.80 9.39
C LYS A 69 10.50 9.20 8.98
N PRO A 70 10.51 8.13 8.17
CA PRO A 70 11.70 7.36 7.87
C PRO A 70 12.64 8.10 6.91
N ASN A 71 13.92 7.71 6.92
CA ASN A 71 14.90 8.06 5.89
C ASN A 71 15.18 6.82 5.03
N HIS A 72 14.57 6.73 3.86
CA HIS A 72 14.64 5.54 3.01
C HIS A 72 14.38 5.86 1.51
N PRO A 73 15.02 5.15 0.57
CA PRO A 73 14.82 5.36 -0.88
C PRO A 73 13.37 5.29 -1.37
N ILE A 74 12.50 4.55 -0.65
CA ILE A 74 11.07 4.47 -0.95
C ILE A 74 10.40 5.86 -0.93
N ILE A 75 10.86 6.77 -0.08
CA ILE A 75 10.33 8.13 0.00
C ILE A 75 10.59 8.88 -1.30
N SER A 76 11.82 8.81 -1.83
CA SER A 76 12.18 9.44 -3.09
C SER A 76 11.44 8.83 -4.28
N LEU A 77 11.27 7.50 -4.31
CA LEU A 77 10.49 6.83 -5.37
C LEU A 77 9.02 7.24 -5.35
N MET A 78 8.43 7.33 -4.14
CA MET A 78 7.07 7.84 -3.96
C MET A 78 6.98 9.30 -4.42
N ALA A 79 7.92 10.14 -4.03
CA ALA A 79 7.96 11.55 -4.42
C ALA A 79 8.01 11.74 -5.95
N VAL A 80 8.87 10.98 -6.64
CA VAL A 80 8.93 10.95 -8.12
C VAL A 80 7.58 10.59 -8.69
N ARG A 81 6.93 9.56 -8.15
CA ARG A 81 5.62 9.13 -8.63
C ARG A 81 4.53 10.19 -8.42
N LEU A 82 4.54 10.89 -7.29
CA LEU A 82 3.63 12.01 -7.03
C LEU A 82 3.85 13.19 -8.01
N VAL A 83 5.10 13.46 -8.40
CA VAL A 83 5.43 14.46 -9.43
C VAL A 83 4.83 14.05 -10.78
N GLU A 84 4.97 12.78 -11.20
CA GLU A 84 4.37 12.27 -12.43
C GLU A 84 2.84 12.39 -12.44
N GLU A 85 2.22 12.20 -11.28
CA GLU A 85 0.78 12.39 -11.11
C GLU A 85 0.35 13.86 -11.08
N GLY A 86 1.29 14.81 -11.13
CA GLY A 86 1.03 16.24 -11.01
C GLY A 86 0.59 16.66 -9.60
N CYS A 87 0.83 15.81 -8.59
CA CYS A 87 0.49 16.01 -7.19
C CYS A 87 1.74 16.29 -6.35
N SER A 88 2.54 17.26 -6.79
CA SER A 88 3.80 17.63 -6.15
C SER A 88 3.74 19.06 -5.64
N ALA A 89 4.16 19.25 -4.38
CA ALA A 89 4.49 20.56 -3.81
C ALA A 89 6.00 20.87 -3.86
N TYR A 90 6.82 20.01 -4.48
CA TYR A 90 8.28 20.13 -4.44
C TYR A 90 8.78 21.29 -5.30
N GLY A 91 9.86 21.92 -4.83
CA GLY A 91 10.74 22.76 -5.67
C GLY A 91 11.59 21.92 -6.64
N PRO A 92 12.46 22.55 -7.45
CA PRO A 92 13.12 21.96 -8.63
C PRO A 92 14.04 20.74 -8.38
N ASN A 93 14.27 20.32 -7.13
CA ASN A 93 15.20 19.24 -6.78
C ASN A 93 14.52 17.86 -6.58
N GLY A 94 13.18 17.79 -6.54
CA GLY A 94 12.46 16.53 -6.30
C GLY A 94 12.64 16.00 -4.86
N GLY A 95 11.75 15.09 -4.43
CA GLY A 95 11.67 14.65 -3.04
C GLY A 95 12.93 13.97 -2.50
N GLN A 96 13.18 14.17 -1.20
CA GLN A 96 14.34 13.65 -0.47
C GLN A 96 14.14 12.18 -0.08
N THR A 97 15.16 11.55 0.52
CA THR A 97 15.00 10.21 1.12
C THR A 97 14.38 10.28 2.52
N GLN A 98 14.48 11.43 3.19
CA GLN A 98 13.87 11.69 4.49
C GLN A 98 12.43 12.16 4.30
N TRP A 99 11.48 11.47 4.93
CA TRP A 99 10.08 11.92 4.97
C TRP A 99 9.97 13.27 5.68
N ASP A 100 9.29 14.23 5.05
CA ASP A 100 9.03 15.56 5.59
C ASP A 100 7.59 16.05 5.37
N ASP A 101 7.35 17.34 5.63
CA ASP A 101 6.02 17.94 5.50
C ASP A 101 5.65 18.24 4.03
N GLU A 102 6.60 18.32 3.10
CA GLU A 102 6.36 18.46 1.66
C GLU A 102 5.80 17.15 1.08
N ASP A 103 6.37 16.02 1.50
CA ASP A 103 5.86 14.69 1.17
C ASP A 103 4.40 14.55 1.61
N ARG A 104 4.11 14.92 2.86
CA ARG A 104 2.76 14.84 3.43
C ARG A 104 1.75 15.70 2.66
N ARG A 105 2.14 16.90 2.23
CA ARG A 105 1.28 17.79 1.43
C ARG A 105 1.05 17.24 0.02
N SER A 106 2.11 16.81 -0.64
CA SER A 106 2.05 16.19 -1.97
C SER A 106 1.14 14.97 -1.97
N TYR A 107 1.26 14.12 -0.94
CA TYR A 107 0.42 12.94 -0.80
C TYR A 107 -1.05 13.29 -0.48
N SER A 108 -1.33 14.34 0.30
CA SER A 108 -2.71 14.81 0.52
C SER A 108 -3.36 15.29 -0.79
N LEU A 109 -2.62 15.99 -1.66
CA LEU A 109 -3.11 16.36 -3.00
C LEU A 109 -3.45 15.13 -3.83
N TRP A 110 -2.61 14.09 -3.76
CA TRP A 110 -2.87 12.82 -4.44
C TRP A 110 -4.13 12.13 -3.91
N GLN A 111 -4.30 12.04 -2.60
CA GLN A 111 -5.51 11.49 -1.99
C GLN A 111 -6.77 12.27 -2.43
N GLN A 112 -6.70 13.60 -2.44
CA GLN A 112 -7.79 14.44 -2.93
C GLN A 112 -8.08 14.24 -4.42
N LYS A 113 -7.04 14.11 -5.28
CA LYS A 113 -7.18 13.79 -6.72
C LYS A 113 -7.93 12.47 -6.94
N LEU A 114 -7.69 11.49 -6.07
CA LEU A 114 -8.38 10.20 -6.09
C LEU A 114 -9.80 10.25 -5.49
N GLY A 115 -10.22 11.40 -4.93
CA GLY A 115 -11.54 11.60 -4.35
C GLY A 115 -11.66 11.17 -2.88
N PHE A 116 -10.56 10.82 -2.21
CA PHE A 116 -10.57 10.59 -0.77
C PHE A 116 -10.89 11.90 -0.02
N LYS A 117 -11.51 11.78 1.17
CA LYS A 117 -11.97 12.91 1.98
C LYS A 117 -11.77 12.62 3.47
N GLY A 118 -11.71 13.68 4.27
CA GLY A 118 -11.57 13.55 5.73
C GLY A 118 -10.29 12.82 6.11
N ASP A 119 -10.40 11.87 7.02
CA ASP A 119 -9.26 11.10 7.54
C ASP A 119 -8.55 10.26 6.47
N ASP A 120 -9.23 9.93 5.35
CA ASP A 120 -8.62 9.21 4.22
C ASP A 120 -7.77 10.11 3.31
N ALA A 121 -7.77 11.44 3.53
CA ALA A 121 -6.99 12.44 2.78
C ALA A 121 -6.07 13.27 3.69
N ASP A 122 -5.62 12.68 4.79
CA ASP A 122 -4.80 13.29 5.84
C ASP A 122 -3.33 13.56 5.45
N GLY A 123 -2.93 13.14 4.25
CA GLY A 123 -1.57 13.21 3.72
C GLY A 123 -0.65 12.10 4.19
N TRP A 124 -1.15 11.15 5.00
CA TRP A 124 -0.40 9.95 5.35
C TRP A 124 -0.72 8.82 4.37
N PRO A 125 0.29 8.09 3.87
CA PRO A 125 0.04 6.94 3.03
C PRO A 125 -0.75 5.86 3.76
N GLY A 126 -1.89 5.51 3.19
CA GLY A 126 -2.66 4.31 3.52
C GLY A 126 -2.55 3.28 2.40
N GLU A 127 -2.90 2.04 2.70
CA GLU A 127 -2.77 0.92 1.75
C GLU A 127 -3.52 1.18 0.44
N LYS A 128 -4.78 1.65 0.50
CA LYS A 128 -5.59 1.92 -0.70
C LYS A 128 -5.01 3.03 -1.58
N SER A 129 -4.50 4.11 -1.00
CA SER A 129 -3.91 5.22 -1.75
C SER A 129 -2.52 4.87 -2.28
N TRP A 130 -1.78 4.02 -1.55
CA TRP A 130 -0.46 3.51 -1.95
C TRP A 130 -0.54 2.54 -3.13
N ASP A 131 -1.48 1.59 -3.08
CA ASP A 131 -1.73 0.65 -4.18
C ASP A 131 -2.11 1.36 -5.48
N LYS A 132 -2.83 2.48 -5.37
CA LYS A 132 -3.17 3.34 -6.51
C LYS A 132 -1.98 4.16 -7.01
N LEU A 133 -1.07 4.56 -6.12
CA LEU A 133 0.11 5.33 -6.50
C LEU A 133 1.07 4.51 -7.37
N GLN A 134 1.15 3.19 -7.15
CA GLN A 134 1.99 2.28 -7.94
C GLN A 134 3.46 2.73 -7.98
N VAL A 135 4.06 2.91 -6.80
CA VAL A 135 5.47 3.31 -6.68
C VAL A 135 6.36 2.20 -7.27
N PRO A 136 7.15 2.46 -8.33
CA PRO A 136 7.96 1.42 -8.97
C PRO A 136 9.07 0.92 -8.05
N PHE A 137 9.40 -0.38 -8.13
CA PHE A 137 10.63 -0.87 -7.50
C PHE A 137 11.84 -0.15 -8.10
N PRO A 138 12.87 0.16 -7.29
CA PRO A 138 14.11 0.70 -7.83
C PRO A 138 14.69 -0.35 -8.78
N GLN A 139 14.79 0.03 -10.06
CA GLN A 139 15.54 -0.75 -11.03
C GLN A 139 17.01 -0.50 -10.69
N PHE A 140 17.65 -1.50 -10.09
CA PHE A 140 19.11 -1.52 -10.03
C PHE A 140 19.57 -1.90 -11.43
N GLU A 141 20.11 -0.92 -12.17
CA GLU A 141 20.86 -1.17 -13.41
C GLU A 141 22.21 -1.84 -13.11
#